data_AF-A0A519C9L2-F1
#
_entry.id   AF-A0A519C9L2-F1
#
_cell.length_a   1.000
_cell.length_b   1.000
_cell.length_c   1.000
_cell.angle_alpha   90.00
_cell.angle_beta   90.00
_cell.angle_gamma   90.00
#
_symmetry.space_group_name_H-M   'P 1'
#
loop_
_entity.id
_entity.type
_entity.pdbx_description
1 polymer ?
#
loop_
_entity_poly.entity_id
_entity_poly.type
_entity_poly.pdbx_seq_one_letter_code
_entity_poly.pdbx_strand_id
1 'polypeptide(L)' 'AGEKMHELLLNKSEMKYTIEFHGGYILLPSSTFTSLNSLRKLYPKSKSLGMDVYSSDNVSHISKNELKKILENHNFIP' A
#
# COMPACT_ATOMS: atom_id res chain seq x y z
N ALA A 1 -0.95 -13.18 24.72
CA ALA A 1 -0.10 -12.53 23.71
C ALA A 1 -0.95 -12.22 22.49
N GLY A 2 -0.70 -11.08 21.80
CA GLY A 2 -1.54 -10.59 20.70
C GLY A 2 -0.76 -9.85 19.60
N GLU A 3 0.57 -9.92 19.61
CA GLU A 3 1.40 -9.35 18.56
C GLU A 3 1.34 -10.23 17.30
N LYS A 4 1.34 -9.58 16.13
CA LYS A 4 1.33 -10.25 14.83
C LYS A 4 2.76 -10.45 14.34
N MET A 5 2.97 -11.50 13.54
CA MET A 5 4.27 -11.79 12.93
C MET A 5 4.61 -10.87 11.76
N HIS A 6 3.59 -10.31 11.11
CA HIS A 6 3.72 -9.38 9.99
C HIS A 6 2.54 -8.41 10.04
N GLU A 7 2.78 -7.21 9.53
CA GLU A 7 1.75 -6.18 9.43
C GLU A 7 1.05 -6.23 8.07
N LEU A 8 -0.19 -5.74 8.07
CA LEU A 8 -1.08 -5.75 6.92
C LEU A 8 -1.45 -4.31 6.58
N LEU A 9 -1.18 -3.90 5.34
CA LEU A 9 -1.61 -2.59 4.85
C LEU A 9 -3.00 -2.68 4.19
N LEU A 10 -3.20 -3.68 3.33
CA LEU A 10 -4.46 -3.89 2.59
C LEU A 10 -4.80 -5.38 2.53
N ASN A 11 -5.98 -5.74 3.04
CA ASN A 11 -6.48 -7.12 2.94
C ASN A 11 -7.14 -7.42 1.59
N LYS A 12 -7.44 -8.70 1.37
CA LYS A 12 -8.07 -9.19 0.14
C LYS A 12 -9.41 -8.56 -0.21
N SER A 13 -10.20 -8.13 0.78
CA SER A 13 -11.46 -7.43 0.50
C SER A 13 -11.25 -5.97 0.10
N GLU A 14 -10.32 -5.27 0.77
CA GLU A 14 -9.97 -3.87 0.48
C GLU A 14 -9.32 -3.74 -0.89
N MET A 15 -8.43 -4.68 -1.25
CA MET A 15 -7.71 -4.67 -2.53
C MET A 15 -8.63 -4.57 -3.76
N LYS A 16 -9.85 -5.12 -3.69
CA LYS A 16 -10.86 -5.05 -4.76
C LYS A 16 -11.35 -3.62 -5.03
N TYR A 17 -11.22 -2.75 -4.04
CA TYR A 17 -11.66 -1.36 -4.07
C TYR A 17 -10.48 -0.39 -4.01
N THR A 18 -9.25 -0.87 -4.20
CA THR A 18 -8.05 -0.03 -4.13
C THR A 18 -7.48 0.26 -5.51
N ILE A 19 -7.06 1.51 -5.72
CA ILE A 19 -6.28 1.94 -6.88
C ILE A 19 -4.91 2.47 -6.45
N GLU A 20 -3.94 2.35 -7.34
CA GLU A 20 -2.67 3.05 -7.24
C GLU A 20 -2.79 4.43 -7.90
N PHE A 21 -2.39 5.49 -7.20
CA PHE A 21 -2.42 6.87 -7.69
C PHE A 21 -1.33 7.70 -7.01
N HIS A 22 -0.51 8.41 -7.80
CA HIS A 22 0.56 9.30 -7.32
C HIS A 22 1.52 8.66 -6.30
N GLY A 23 1.89 7.39 -6.51
CA GLY A 23 2.82 6.68 -5.63
C GLY A 23 2.20 6.21 -4.30
N GLY A 24 0.89 6.34 -4.14
CA GLY A 24 0.13 5.82 -3.01
C GLY A 24 -1.02 4.92 -3.43
N TYR A 25 -1.67 4.34 -2.42
CA TYR A 25 -2.88 3.52 -2.59
C TYR A 25 -4.10 4.26 -2.04
N ILE A 26 -5.20 4.21 -2.78
CA ILE A 26 -6.47 4.84 -2.40
C ILE A 26 -7.53 3.75 -2.27
N LEU A 27 -8.01 3.53 -1.05
CA LEU A 27 -9.15 2.67 -0.78
C LEU A 27 -10.45 3.44 -1.07
N LEU A 28 -11.20 2.98 -2.05
CA LEU A 28 -12.42 3.63 -2.50
C LEU A 28 -13.62 3.13 -1.69
N PRO A 29 -14.62 3.97 -1.41
CA PRO A 29 -15.85 3.49 -0.78
C PRO A 29 -16.58 2.55 -1.75
N SER A 30 -17.00 1.39 -1.25
CA SER A 30 -17.62 0.31 -2.04
C SER A 30 -18.88 0.74 -2.81
N SER A 31 -19.56 1.80 -2.37
CA SER A 31 -20.79 2.33 -2.96
C SER A 31 -20.59 3.35 -4.08
N THR A 32 -19.38 3.85 -4.31
CA THR A 32 -19.20 5.16 -4.99
C THR A 32 -18.92 5.06 -6.50
N PHE A 33 -18.65 3.88 -7.05
CA PHE A 33 -18.21 3.78 -8.45
C PHE A 33 -19.05 2.83 -9.29
N THR A 34 -20.15 3.35 -9.83
CA THR A 34 -21.00 2.67 -10.82
C THR A 34 -20.38 2.70 -12.23
N SER A 35 -19.36 3.53 -12.50
CA SER A 35 -18.67 3.54 -13.79
C SER A 35 -17.18 3.87 -13.71
N LEU A 36 -16.36 3.09 -14.43
CA LEU A 36 -14.91 3.31 -14.60
C LEU A 36 -14.57 4.71 -15.14
N ASN A 37 -15.48 5.32 -15.89
CA ASN A 37 -15.30 6.67 -16.45
C ASN A 37 -15.28 7.75 -15.37
N SER A 38 -16.13 7.63 -14.34
CA SER A 38 -16.15 8.59 -13.23
C SER A 38 -14.88 8.47 -12.38
N LEU A 39 -14.40 7.24 -12.19
CA LEU A 39 -13.15 6.96 -11.49
C LEU A 39 -11.94 7.59 -12.20
N ARG A 40 -11.85 7.45 -13.54
CA ARG A 40 -10.77 8.04 -14.34
C ARG A 40 -10.78 9.56 -14.38
N LYS A 41 -11.93 10.21 -14.15
CA LYS A 41 -12.02 11.67 -14.03
C LYS A 41 -11.43 12.16 -12.71
N LEU A 42 -11.71 11.46 -11.61
CA LEU A 42 -11.23 11.82 -10.27
C LEU A 42 -9.77 11.40 -10.05
N TYR A 43 -9.38 10.24 -10.58
CA TYR A 43 -8.05 9.66 -10.44
C TYR A 43 -7.46 9.36 -11.83
N PRO A 44 -7.06 10.40 -12.59
CA PRO A 44 -6.49 10.20 -13.91
C PRO A 44 -5.20 9.38 -13.84
N LYS A 45 -5.03 8.43 -14.76
CA LYS A 45 -3.87 7.51 -14.80
C LYS A 45 -3.76 6.57 -13.58
N SER A 46 -4.81 6.43 -12.78
CA SER A 46 -4.86 5.42 -11.73
C SER A 46 -4.70 4.01 -12.30
N LYS A 47 -4.05 3.12 -11.56
CA LYS A 47 -3.86 1.72 -11.95
C LYS A 47 -4.56 0.78 -10.98
N SER A 48 -5.03 -0.35 -11.50
CA SER A 48 -5.41 -1.49 -10.66
C SER A 48 -4.16 -2.13 -10.06
N LEU A 49 -4.30 -2.68 -8.86
CA LEU A 49 -3.23 -3.43 -8.20
C LEU A 49 -3.21 -4.87 -8.73
N GLY A 50 -2.02 -5.39 -9.01
CA GLY A 50 -1.80 -6.76 -9.50
C GLY A 50 -1.55 -7.78 -8.39
N MET A 51 -1.95 -7.49 -7.16
CA MET A 51 -1.70 -8.34 -5.99
C MET A 51 -3.00 -8.55 -5.19
N ASP A 52 -3.07 -9.65 -4.44
CA ASP A 52 -4.26 -10.01 -3.66
C ASP A 52 -4.28 -9.39 -2.27
N VAL A 53 -3.11 -9.14 -1.68
CA VAL A 53 -2.90 -8.62 -0.33
C VAL A 53 -1.62 -7.79 -0.35
N TYR A 54 -1.56 -6.74 0.46
CA TYR A 54 -0.31 -6.02 0.74
C TYR A 54 0.05 -6.19 2.21
N SER A 55 1.13 -6.93 2.51
CA SER A 55 1.60 -7.21 3.86
C SER A 55 3.13 -7.19 3.95
N SER A 56 3.69 -6.97 5.14
CA SER A 56 5.14 -6.81 5.28
C SER A 56 5.94 -8.08 4.95
N ASP A 57 5.31 -9.25 4.90
CA ASP A 57 5.92 -10.54 4.55
C ASP A 57 5.88 -10.87 3.04
N ASN A 58 5.05 -10.16 2.26
CA ASN A 58 4.87 -10.44 0.83
C ASN A 58 5.48 -9.39 -0.11
N VAL A 59 6.17 -8.40 0.46
CA VAL A 59 6.92 -7.36 -0.25
C VAL A 59 8.42 -7.51 -0.05
N SER A 60 9.20 -6.96 -0.96
CA SER A 60 10.66 -6.94 -0.85
C SER A 60 11.09 -6.17 0.41
N HIS A 61 11.97 -6.80 1.19
CA HIS A 61 12.56 -6.15 2.36
C HIS A 61 13.78 -5.33 1.96
N ILE A 62 13.96 -4.20 2.64
CA ILE A 62 15.20 -3.44 2.55
C ILE A 62 16.36 -4.24 3.16
N SER A 63 17.56 -4.01 2.64
CA SER A 63 18.76 -4.65 3.19
C SER A 63 19.12 -4.11 4.57
N LYS A 64 19.91 -4.86 5.35
CA LYS A 64 20.44 -4.38 6.64
C LYS A 64 21.22 -3.06 6.50
N ASN A 65 21.95 -2.89 5.41
CA ASN A 65 22.73 -1.68 5.15
C ASN A 65 21.83 -0.48 4.84
N GLU A 66 20.73 -0.69 4.12
CA GLU A 66 19.77 0.36 3.81
C GLU A 66 18.99 0.77 5.07
N LEU A 67 18.55 -0.21 5.87
CA LEU A 67 17.94 0.04 7.17
C LEU A 67 18.87 0.88 8.07
N LYS A 68 20.15 0.50 8.16
CA LYS A 68 21.14 1.26 8.95
C LYS A 68 21.24 2.72 8.48
N LYS A 69 21.33 2.95 7.17
CA LYS A 69 21.37 4.31 6.60
C LYS A 69 20.11 5.13 6.94
N ILE A 70 18.94 4.51 6.90
CA ILE A 70 17.68 5.18 7.29
C ILE A 70 17.75 5.58 8.78
N LEU A 71 18.18 4.68 9.65
CA LEU A 71 18.30 4.97 11.09
C LEU A 71 19.30 6.10 11.38
N GLU A 72 20.45 6.11 10.70
CA GLU A 72 21.46 7.18 10.82
C GLU A 72 20.92 8.52 10.29
N ASN A 73 20.32 8.54 9.09
CA ASN A 73 19.80 9.76 8.46
C ASN A 73 18.69 10.45 9.28
N HIS A 74 17.95 9.67 10.07
CA HIS A 74 16.88 10.18 10.94
C HIS A 74 17.32 10.39 12.40
N ASN A 75 18.61 10.22 12.72
CA ASN A 75 19.17 10.32 14.07
C ASN A 75 18.49 9.39 15.09
N PHE A 76 18.05 8.21 14.66
CA PHE A 76 17.49 7.19 15.57
C PHE A 76 18.55 6.35 16.25
N ILE A 77 19.77 6.35 15.70
CA ILE A 77 20.95 5.77 16.31
C ILE A 77 22.10 6.79 16.24
N PRO A 78 23.06 6.74 17.18
CA PRO A 78 24.23 7.62 17.19
C PRO A 78 25.13 7.46 15.95
#